data_AF-A0A6P1MMR1-F1
#
_entry.id   AF-A0A6P1MMR1-F1
#
_cell.length_a   1.000
_cell.length_b   1.000
_cell.length_c   1.000
_cell.angle_alpha   90.00
_cell.angle_beta   90.00
_cell.angle_gamma   90.00
#
_symmetry.space_group_name_H-M   'P 1'
#
loop_
_entity.id
_entity.type
_entity.pdbx_description
1 polymer ?
#
loop_
_entity_poly.entity_id
_entity_poly.type
_entity_poly.pdbx_seq_one_letter_code
_entity_poly.pdbx_strand_id
1 'polypeptide(L)'
;MAYTDDKLESYSDIFDNAETDATDKDKQRVIKDLKQLSTGQNLDTCIDVDSVIKYFVAHNFVDNYDSYTGNMLHNYYLYENKGKLSVIPWDYNLAFGAFGGAGMKKPENQTAQGSSPTADNATALVNYAIDTPLSGVSEKDRPLWSAIINNGEYKERYHKYFDQLIADYFESGKFQKKITSVYEMIRPYVKNDATAFYTVDEFDKAYNTLQKFCSLRAESIRKQLNGEIPATTEGQQAEGVQLVDAGTLKISDMGSQKGGGPVPNQDDDNIKSMKEQKSKG
;
A
#
# COMPACT_ATOMS: atom_id res chain seq x y z
N MET A 1 12.06 -11.20 5.77
CA MET A 1 11.88 -10.98 7.23
C MET A 1 11.42 -12.23 8.00
N ALA A 2 11.59 -13.45 7.48
CA ALA A 2 11.38 -14.66 8.26
C ALA A 2 12.74 -15.19 8.74
N TYR A 3 12.78 -15.77 9.94
CA TYR A 3 13.97 -16.44 10.44
C TYR A 3 14.25 -17.71 9.64
N THR A 4 15.51 -17.90 9.23
CA THR A 4 16.00 -19.08 8.52
C THR A 4 16.94 -19.87 9.42
N ASP A 5 18.05 -19.25 9.83
CA ASP A 5 19.04 -19.80 10.77
C ASP A 5 19.80 -18.68 11.51
N ASP A 6 20.83 -19.03 12.29
CA ASP A 6 21.62 -18.07 13.08
C ASP A 6 22.83 -17.48 12.30
N LYS A 7 22.93 -17.73 10.98
CA LYS A 7 24.09 -17.35 10.16
C LYS A 7 23.86 -16.01 9.45
N LEU A 8 24.87 -15.14 9.41
CA LEU A 8 24.76 -13.80 8.81
C LEU A 8 24.50 -13.87 7.30
N GLU A 9 25.17 -14.80 6.62
CA GLU A 9 25.10 -15.01 5.18
C GLU A 9 23.70 -15.42 4.68
N SER A 10 22.85 -15.94 5.56
CA SER A 10 21.47 -16.32 5.22
C SER A 10 20.53 -15.12 5.05
N TYR A 11 21.01 -13.91 5.36
CA TYR A 11 20.21 -12.67 5.36
C TYR A 11 20.87 -11.58 4.50
N SER A 12 21.54 -11.96 3.41
CA SER A 12 22.12 -11.03 2.43
C SER A 12 21.10 -10.00 1.94
N ASP A 13 19.86 -10.41 1.70
CA ASP A 13 18.79 -9.51 1.25
C ASP A 13 18.48 -8.39 2.26
N ILE A 14 18.81 -8.57 3.54
CA ILE A 14 18.67 -7.54 4.58
C ILE A 14 19.99 -6.77 4.72
N PHE A 15 21.11 -7.48 4.89
CA PHE A 15 22.37 -6.86 5.30
C PHE A 15 23.18 -6.24 4.17
N ASP A 16 23.04 -6.74 2.94
CA ASP A 16 23.69 -6.15 1.76
C ASP A 16 22.95 -4.91 1.26
N ASN A 17 21.68 -4.76 1.64
CA ASN A 17 20.81 -3.61 1.34
C ASN A 17 20.63 -2.67 2.53
N ALA A 18 21.52 -2.73 3.53
CA ALA A 18 21.44 -1.87 4.70
C ALA A 18 21.80 -0.41 4.35
N GLU A 19 20.92 0.53 4.65
CA GLU A 19 21.16 1.98 4.44
C GLU A 19 22.13 2.59 5.45
N THR A 20 22.40 1.88 6.55
CA THR A 20 23.31 2.32 7.61
C THR A 20 24.32 1.24 7.91
N ASP A 21 25.54 1.65 8.25
CA ASP A 21 26.57 0.72 8.71
C ASP A 21 26.10 -0.08 9.93
N ALA A 22 26.18 -1.40 9.83
CA ALA A 22 25.80 -2.32 10.90
C ALA A 22 26.97 -3.23 11.26
N THR A 23 27.31 -3.31 12.56
CA THR A 23 28.32 -4.25 13.04
C THR A 23 27.75 -5.68 13.05
N ASP A 24 28.60 -6.70 13.08
CA ASP A 24 28.14 -8.10 13.21
C ASP A 24 27.29 -8.31 14.46
N LYS A 25 27.56 -7.57 15.54
CA LYS A 25 26.75 -7.59 16.76
C LYS A 25 25.34 -7.03 16.53
N ASP A 26 25.20 -6.02 15.66
CA ASP A 26 23.90 -5.47 15.28
C ASP A 26 23.12 -6.44 14.41
N LYS A 27 23.79 -7.03 13.41
CA LYS A 27 23.21 -8.05 12.55
C LYS A 27 22.73 -9.27 13.34
N GLN A 28 23.54 -9.74 14.30
CA GLN A 28 23.16 -10.85 15.19
C GLN A 28 21.95 -10.52 16.09
N ARG A 29 21.82 -9.26 16.53
CA ARG A 29 20.63 -8.82 17.27
C ARG A 29 19.38 -8.88 16.39
N VAL A 30 19.46 -8.41 15.15
CA VAL A 30 18.35 -8.51 14.18
C VAL A 30 17.95 -9.98 13.96
N ILE A 31 18.90 -10.90 13.74
CA ILE A 31 18.60 -12.33 13.57
C ILE A 31 17.90 -12.91 14.80
N LYS A 32 18.37 -12.57 16.01
CA LYS A 32 17.73 -12.98 17.26
C LYS A 32 16.28 -12.50 17.34
N ASP A 33 16.02 -11.25 16.95
CA ASP A 33 14.67 -10.68 16.98
C ASP A 33 13.77 -11.29 15.90
N LEU A 34 14.31 -11.58 14.71
CA LEU A 34 13.61 -12.35 13.66
C LEU A 34 13.23 -13.75 14.14
N LYS A 35 14.12 -14.43 14.87
CA LYS A 35 13.85 -15.76 15.46
C LYS A 35 12.67 -15.70 16.43
N GLN A 36 12.70 -14.74 17.35
CA GLN A 36 11.65 -14.52 18.33
C GLN A 36 10.32 -14.18 17.65
N LEU A 37 10.35 -13.31 16.65
CA LEU A 37 9.18 -12.95 15.86
C LEU A 37 8.59 -14.18 15.14
N SER A 38 9.42 -14.96 14.44
CA SER A 38 8.97 -16.16 13.71
C SER A 38 8.46 -17.28 14.62
N THR A 39 8.89 -17.34 15.88
CA THR A 39 8.37 -18.31 16.86
C THR A 39 7.23 -17.77 17.73
N GLY A 40 6.85 -16.49 17.56
CA GLY A 40 5.82 -15.84 18.38
C GLY A 40 6.24 -15.59 19.83
N GLN A 41 7.55 -15.57 20.11
CA GLN A 41 8.09 -15.40 21.46
C GLN A 41 8.52 -13.95 21.73
N ASN A 42 8.31 -13.47 22.96
CA ASN A 42 8.78 -12.17 23.45
C ASN A 42 8.47 -10.97 22.51
N LEU A 43 7.30 -11.00 21.86
CA LEU A 43 6.91 -10.03 20.82
C LEU A 43 7.00 -8.58 21.30
N ASP A 44 6.60 -8.30 22.54
CA ASP A 44 6.66 -6.98 23.15
C ASP A 44 8.09 -6.44 23.32
N THR A 45 9.08 -7.32 23.33
CA THR A 45 10.50 -6.98 23.47
C THR A 45 11.27 -6.99 22.16
N CYS A 46 10.89 -7.81 21.18
CA CYS A 46 11.61 -7.92 19.90
C CYS A 46 11.05 -7.02 18.80
N ILE A 47 9.79 -6.57 18.92
CA ILE A 47 9.20 -5.59 18.01
C ILE A 47 8.66 -4.37 18.77
N ASP A 48 8.70 -3.21 18.13
CA ASP A 48 7.88 -2.08 18.54
C ASP A 48 6.44 -2.32 18.07
N VAL A 49 5.71 -3.08 18.88
CA VAL A 49 4.31 -3.50 18.60
C VAL A 49 3.44 -2.33 18.19
N ASP A 50 3.56 -1.19 18.86
CA ASP A 50 2.71 -0.04 18.61
C ASP A 50 2.95 0.56 17.22
N SER A 51 4.23 0.79 16.90
CA SER A 51 4.65 1.30 15.59
C SER A 51 4.32 0.33 14.46
N VAL A 52 4.50 -0.99 14.68
CA VAL A 52 4.18 -2.03 13.69
C VAL A 52 2.68 -2.11 13.41
N ILE A 53 1.83 -2.02 14.44
CA ILE A 53 0.37 -2.03 14.24
C ILE A 53 -0.05 -0.77 13.46
N LYS A 54 0.47 0.41 13.82
CA LYS A 54 0.19 1.66 13.09
C LYS A 54 0.66 1.60 11.63
N TYR A 55 1.81 0.98 11.39
CA TYR A 55 2.28 0.68 10.03
C TYR A 55 1.24 -0.14 9.27
N PHE A 56 0.75 -1.26 9.82
CA PHE A 56 -0.25 -2.09 9.15
C PHE A 56 -1.58 -1.38 8.93
N VAL A 57 -2.01 -0.51 9.85
CA VAL A 57 -3.22 0.30 9.66
C VAL A 57 -3.08 1.21 8.44
N ALA A 58 -1.97 1.95 8.32
CA ALA A 58 -1.73 2.80 7.16
C ALA A 58 -1.53 1.96 5.87
N HIS A 59 -0.71 0.91 5.94
CA HIS A 59 -0.36 0.05 4.83
C HIS A 59 -1.56 -0.70 4.23
N ASN A 60 -2.43 -1.26 5.08
CA ASN A 60 -3.62 -2.00 4.65
C ASN A 60 -4.77 -1.06 4.24
N PHE A 61 -4.78 0.19 4.73
CA PHE A 61 -5.71 1.21 4.21
C PHE A 61 -5.41 1.54 2.75
N VAL A 62 -4.12 1.74 2.45
CA VAL A 62 -3.68 2.18 1.12
C VAL A 62 -3.44 1.03 0.14
N ASP A 63 -3.67 -0.24 0.47
CA ASP A 63 -3.64 -1.33 -0.52
C ASP A 63 -2.33 -1.36 -1.35
N ASN A 64 -1.17 -1.27 -0.69
CA ASN A 64 0.14 -1.33 -1.37
C ASN A 64 0.71 -2.76 -1.41
N TYR A 65 0.51 -3.43 -2.53
CA TYR A 65 0.97 -4.81 -2.75
C TYR A 65 2.31 -4.91 -3.47
N ASP A 66 2.93 -3.79 -3.82
CA ASP A 66 4.35 -3.74 -4.15
C ASP A 66 5.20 -3.62 -2.87
N SER A 67 4.73 -4.21 -1.78
CA SER A 67 5.34 -4.09 -0.47
C SER A 67 5.01 -5.31 0.41
N TYR A 68 5.07 -5.18 1.73
CA TYR A 68 5.09 -6.30 2.67
C TYR A 68 3.94 -7.30 2.49
N THR A 69 2.70 -6.85 2.25
CA THR A 69 1.53 -7.72 2.11
C THR A 69 1.41 -8.41 0.74
N GLY A 70 2.26 -8.05 -0.23
CA GLY A 70 2.32 -8.66 -1.54
C GLY A 70 3.53 -9.57 -1.75
N ASN A 71 3.76 -9.99 -2.99
CA ASN A 71 4.75 -11.02 -3.33
C ASN A 71 6.21 -10.52 -3.36
N MET A 72 6.44 -9.22 -3.61
CA MET A 72 7.78 -8.71 -3.89
C MET A 72 8.62 -8.38 -2.65
N LEU A 73 8.00 -8.24 -1.46
CA LEU A 73 8.71 -7.86 -0.21
C LEU A 73 9.59 -6.59 -0.33
N HIS A 74 9.20 -5.62 -1.16
CA HIS A 74 9.93 -4.36 -1.39
C HIS A 74 9.34 -3.18 -0.60
N ASN A 75 9.88 -1.98 -0.79
CA ASN A 75 9.21 -0.72 -0.42
C ASN A 75 8.90 -0.57 1.08
N TYR A 76 9.85 -1.05 1.90
CA TYR A 76 9.93 -0.74 3.32
C TYR A 76 11.36 -0.93 3.82
N TYR A 77 11.69 -0.27 4.92
CA TYR A 77 12.90 -0.56 5.68
C TYR A 77 12.55 -1.34 6.95
N LEU A 78 13.36 -2.34 7.27
CA LEU A 78 13.41 -2.93 8.60
C LEU A 78 14.28 -2.03 9.48
N TYR A 79 13.67 -1.41 10.48
CA TYR A 79 14.39 -0.52 11.39
C TYR A 79 14.56 -1.19 12.75
N GLU A 80 15.81 -1.37 13.16
CA GLU A 80 16.16 -1.86 14.49
C GLU A 80 16.62 -0.70 15.37
N ASN A 81 16.01 -0.58 16.55
CA ASN A 81 16.37 0.44 17.53
C ASN A 81 16.36 -0.14 18.94
N LYS A 82 17.54 -0.23 19.56
CA LYS A 82 17.72 -0.67 20.96
C LYS A 82 17.06 -2.03 21.27
N GLY A 83 17.15 -2.98 20.35
CA GLY A 83 16.62 -4.34 20.43
C GLY A 83 15.16 -4.49 20.03
N LYS A 84 14.59 -3.52 19.32
CA LYS A 84 13.23 -3.58 18.79
C LYS A 84 13.20 -3.35 17.30
N LEU A 85 12.58 -4.27 16.57
CA LEU A 85 12.29 -4.13 15.15
C LEU A 85 11.00 -3.34 14.92
N SER A 86 11.00 -2.52 13.87
CA SER A 86 9.86 -1.77 13.36
C SER A 86 9.96 -1.66 11.83
N VAL A 87 8.95 -1.05 11.21
CA VAL A 87 8.89 -0.90 9.76
C VAL A 87 8.71 0.56 9.39
N ILE A 88 9.51 1.03 8.44
CA ILE A 88 9.37 2.36 7.85
C ILE A 88 8.90 2.18 6.40
N PRO A 89 7.71 2.70 6.01
CA PRO A 89 7.24 2.60 4.64
C PRO A 89 8.11 3.43 3.69
N TRP A 90 8.37 2.91 2.50
CA TRP A 90 9.13 3.59 1.46
C TRP A 90 8.43 3.39 0.11
N ASP A 91 8.48 4.37 -0.79
CA ASP A 91 7.96 4.31 -2.17
C ASP A 91 6.52 3.75 -2.31
N TYR A 92 5.54 4.56 -1.94
CA TYR A 92 4.10 4.20 -1.97
C TYR A 92 3.39 4.76 -3.23
N ASN A 93 4.15 5.04 -4.29
CA ASN A 93 3.60 5.55 -5.56
C ASN A 93 2.65 4.55 -6.25
N LEU A 94 2.79 3.24 -6.01
CA LEU A 94 1.93 2.18 -6.55
C LEU A 94 0.88 1.65 -5.56
N ALA A 95 0.61 2.41 -4.50
CA ALA A 95 -0.49 2.16 -3.57
C ALA A 95 -1.87 2.33 -4.25
N PHE A 96 -2.93 2.15 -3.48
CA PHE A 96 -4.34 2.20 -3.86
C PHE A 96 -4.68 1.19 -4.96
N GLY A 97 -3.98 0.05 -4.97
CA GLY A 97 -4.11 -0.99 -5.99
C GLY A 97 -3.46 -0.69 -7.34
N ALA A 98 -2.68 0.39 -7.48
CA ALA A 98 -2.05 0.79 -8.75
C ALA A 98 -0.95 -0.18 -9.25
N PHE A 99 -0.47 -1.08 -8.39
CA PHE A 99 0.39 -2.22 -8.76
C PHE A 99 -0.37 -3.37 -9.47
N GLY A 100 -1.69 -3.25 -9.64
CA GLY A 100 -2.63 -4.32 -10.00
C GLY A 100 -2.66 -4.74 -11.48
N GLY A 101 -1.62 -5.44 -11.94
CA GLY A 101 -1.64 -6.22 -13.19
C GLY A 101 -0.77 -7.48 -13.16
N ALA A 102 0.31 -7.47 -12.36
CA ALA A 102 1.23 -8.59 -12.19
C ALA A 102 1.53 -8.95 -10.71
N GLY A 103 1.21 -8.06 -9.75
CA GLY A 103 1.58 -8.23 -8.34
C GLY A 103 0.50 -8.83 -7.43
N MET A 104 -0.78 -8.58 -7.74
CA MET A 104 -1.89 -9.17 -7.00
C MET A 104 -2.25 -10.53 -7.58
N LYS A 105 -2.15 -11.56 -6.74
CA LYS A 105 -2.58 -12.92 -7.06
C LYS A 105 -3.75 -13.27 -6.16
N LYS A 106 -4.61 -14.17 -6.62
CA LYS A 106 -5.66 -14.74 -5.79
C LYS A 106 -5.05 -15.29 -4.50
N PRO A 107 -5.66 -15.05 -3.33
CA PRO A 107 -5.31 -15.74 -2.10
C PRO A 107 -5.33 -17.27 -2.30
N GLU A 108 -4.42 -17.99 -1.65
CA GLU A 108 -4.16 -19.44 -1.87
C GLU A 108 -5.41 -20.34 -1.71
N ASN A 109 -6.46 -19.86 -1.02
CA ASN A 109 -7.68 -20.62 -0.73
C ASN A 109 -8.91 -20.24 -1.60
N GLN A 110 -8.74 -19.60 -2.77
CA GLN A 110 -9.87 -19.24 -3.64
C GLN A 110 -10.08 -20.21 -4.82
N THR A 111 -11.28 -20.81 -4.91
CA THR A 111 -11.79 -21.44 -6.13
C THR A 111 -12.28 -20.38 -7.12
N ALA A 112 -12.42 -20.76 -8.40
CA ALA A 112 -12.43 -19.89 -9.57
C ALA A 112 -13.60 -18.87 -9.71
N GLN A 113 -14.38 -18.62 -8.67
CA GLN A 113 -15.61 -17.80 -8.72
C GLN A 113 -15.59 -16.62 -7.73
N GLY A 114 -14.42 -15.97 -7.58
CA GLY A 114 -14.27 -14.67 -6.96
C GLY A 114 -13.35 -13.84 -7.85
N SER A 115 -13.78 -12.64 -8.26
CA SER A 115 -12.99 -11.75 -9.09
C SER A 115 -11.67 -11.43 -8.39
N SER A 116 -10.56 -11.77 -9.05
CA SER A 116 -9.23 -11.33 -8.62
C SER A 116 -9.24 -9.80 -8.46
N PRO A 117 -8.53 -9.21 -7.50
CA PRO A 117 -8.29 -7.78 -7.48
C PRO A 117 -7.33 -7.46 -8.64
N THR A 118 -7.87 -7.36 -9.84
CA THR A 118 -7.21 -6.71 -10.98
C THR A 118 -7.48 -5.22 -10.87
N ALA A 119 -6.67 -4.38 -11.52
CA ALA A 119 -6.90 -2.93 -11.61
C ALA A 119 -8.30 -2.53 -12.15
N ASP A 120 -9.08 -3.50 -12.65
CA ASP A 120 -10.43 -3.30 -13.15
C ASP A 120 -11.55 -3.54 -12.10
N ASN A 121 -11.19 -3.85 -10.84
CA ASN A 121 -12.19 -4.10 -9.78
C ASN A 121 -11.99 -3.18 -8.56
N ALA A 122 -12.35 -1.90 -8.74
CA ALA A 122 -12.31 -0.92 -7.66
C ALA A 122 -13.19 -1.30 -6.45
N THR A 123 -14.31 -1.99 -6.66
CA THR A 123 -15.17 -2.50 -5.58
C THR A 123 -14.41 -3.49 -4.70
N ALA A 124 -13.64 -4.42 -5.27
CA ALA A 124 -12.83 -5.35 -4.46
C ALA A 124 -11.76 -4.65 -3.63
N LEU A 125 -11.08 -3.63 -4.18
CA LEU A 125 -10.04 -2.88 -3.47
C LEU A 125 -10.62 -2.02 -2.35
N VAL A 126 -11.69 -1.27 -2.64
CA VAL A 126 -12.42 -0.50 -1.62
C VAL A 126 -12.84 -1.39 -0.45
N ASN A 127 -13.25 -2.64 -0.72
CA ASN A 127 -13.71 -3.55 0.30
C ASN A 127 -12.64 -4.49 0.86
N TYR A 128 -11.38 -4.38 0.43
CA TYR A 128 -10.35 -5.36 0.79
C TYR A 128 -10.30 -5.62 2.29
N ALA A 129 -10.31 -6.90 2.66
CA ALA A 129 -10.50 -7.35 4.03
C ALA A 129 -9.34 -6.91 4.94
N ILE A 130 -9.66 -6.20 6.02
CA ILE A 130 -8.63 -5.70 6.96
C ILE A 130 -8.00 -6.80 7.82
N ASP A 131 -8.67 -7.94 8.02
CA ASP A 131 -8.15 -9.06 8.83
C ASP A 131 -7.44 -10.13 8.00
N THR A 132 -7.55 -10.07 6.67
CA THR A 132 -6.83 -10.96 5.75
C THR A 132 -6.26 -10.16 4.57
N PRO A 133 -5.34 -9.21 4.83
CA PRO A 133 -4.85 -8.25 3.84
C PRO A 133 -3.75 -8.82 2.92
N LEU A 134 -3.36 -10.09 3.08
CA LEU A 134 -2.28 -10.69 2.31
C LEU A 134 -2.73 -11.08 0.90
N SER A 135 -1.92 -10.72 -0.10
CA SER A 135 -2.20 -11.01 -1.52
C SER A 135 -1.16 -11.97 -2.10
N GLY A 136 -1.59 -13.20 -2.40
CA GLY A 136 -0.77 -14.21 -3.06
C GLY A 136 0.35 -14.81 -2.20
N VAL A 137 0.33 -14.54 -0.90
CA VAL A 137 1.30 -15.01 0.09
C VAL A 137 0.58 -15.47 1.35
N SER A 138 1.23 -16.34 2.11
CA SER A 138 0.63 -16.91 3.31
C SER A 138 1.11 -16.21 4.59
N GLU A 139 0.35 -16.34 5.69
CA GLU A 139 0.69 -15.74 6.99
C GLU A 139 2.06 -16.21 7.52
N LYS A 140 2.39 -17.50 7.34
CA LYS A 140 3.69 -18.05 7.76
C LYS A 140 4.89 -17.34 7.11
N ASP A 141 4.71 -16.77 5.92
CA ASP A 141 5.75 -16.04 5.20
C ASP A 141 5.81 -14.57 5.63
N ARG A 142 4.89 -14.14 6.51
CA ARG A 142 4.68 -12.77 6.97
C ARG A 142 4.62 -12.73 8.51
N PRO A 143 5.74 -12.99 9.20
CA PRO A 143 5.73 -13.16 10.65
C PRO A 143 5.38 -11.88 11.44
N LEU A 144 5.63 -10.67 10.89
CA LEU A 144 5.13 -9.42 11.49
C LEU A 144 3.61 -9.38 11.47
N TRP A 145 2.99 -9.68 10.32
CA TRP A 145 1.54 -9.70 10.21
C TRP A 145 0.94 -10.80 11.09
N SER A 146 1.50 -12.01 11.04
CA SER A 146 1.11 -13.13 11.89
C SER A 146 1.15 -12.78 13.38
N ALA A 147 2.18 -12.07 13.83
CA ALA A 147 2.32 -11.65 15.23
C ALA A 147 1.19 -10.72 15.68
N ILE A 148 0.68 -9.87 14.78
CA ILE A 148 -0.43 -8.97 15.09
C ILE A 148 -1.77 -9.70 15.05
N ILE A 149 -2.09 -10.39 13.95
CA ILE A 149 -3.44 -10.91 13.73
C ILE A 149 -3.77 -12.12 14.61
N ASN A 150 -2.76 -12.93 14.98
CA ASN A 150 -2.94 -14.12 15.81
C ASN A 150 -2.84 -13.84 17.32
N ASN A 151 -2.56 -12.60 17.73
CA ASN A 151 -2.61 -12.17 19.12
C ASN A 151 -3.86 -11.32 19.35
N GLY A 152 -4.78 -11.79 20.21
CA GLY A 152 -6.06 -11.11 20.45
C GLY A 152 -5.93 -9.65 20.92
N GLU A 153 -4.97 -9.36 21.80
CA GLU A 153 -4.73 -7.99 22.29
C GLU A 153 -4.20 -7.08 21.17
N TYR A 154 -3.31 -7.60 20.33
CA TYR A 154 -2.72 -6.82 19.23
C TYR A 154 -3.72 -6.61 18.10
N LYS A 155 -4.55 -7.61 17.81
CA LYS A 155 -5.67 -7.49 16.86
C LYS A 155 -6.71 -6.47 17.33
N GLU A 156 -7.07 -6.46 18.61
CA GLU A 156 -7.97 -5.45 19.17
C GLU A 156 -7.36 -4.04 19.04
N ARG A 157 -6.07 -3.90 19.34
CA ARG A 157 -5.35 -2.62 19.16
C ARG A 157 -5.27 -2.19 17.69
N TYR A 158 -5.11 -3.13 16.78
CA TYR A 158 -5.17 -2.90 15.33
C TYR A 158 -6.53 -2.35 14.89
N HIS A 159 -7.63 -2.95 15.32
CA HIS A 159 -8.99 -2.45 15.06
C HIS A 159 -9.21 -1.08 15.68
N LYS A 160 -8.73 -0.85 16.91
CA LYS A 160 -8.79 0.47 17.56
C LYS A 160 -8.03 1.54 16.79
N TYR A 161 -6.85 1.23 16.25
CA TYR A 161 -6.10 2.19 15.45
C TYR A 161 -6.74 2.45 14.08
N PHE A 162 -7.39 1.45 13.49
CA PHE A 162 -8.24 1.67 12.32
C PHE A 162 -9.41 2.58 12.64
N ASP A 163 -10.14 2.33 13.72
CA ASP A 163 -11.23 3.19 14.19
C ASP A 163 -10.75 4.65 14.38
N GLN A 164 -9.60 4.84 15.03
CA GLN A 164 -8.98 6.16 15.19
C GLN A 164 -8.61 6.79 13.85
N LEU A 165 -8.00 6.05 12.91
CA LEU A 165 -7.69 6.57 11.57
C LEU A 165 -8.97 7.06 10.88
N ILE A 166 -10.04 6.26 10.90
CA ILE A 166 -11.30 6.61 10.25
C ILE A 166 -11.94 7.83 10.93
N ALA A 167 -12.09 7.82 12.25
CA ALA A 167 -12.72 8.90 13.01
C ALA A 167 -11.92 10.22 12.91
N ASP A 168 -10.63 10.17 13.22
CA ASP A 168 -9.82 11.38 13.39
C ASP A 168 -9.34 11.97 12.08
N TYR A 169 -9.23 11.19 11.00
CA TYR A 169 -8.72 11.65 9.71
C TYR A 169 -9.79 11.74 8.62
N PHE A 170 -10.64 10.73 8.46
CA PHE A 170 -11.64 10.68 7.39
C PHE A 170 -12.95 11.36 7.79
N GLU A 171 -13.60 10.91 8.86
CA GLU A 171 -14.90 11.41 9.32
C GLU A 171 -14.83 12.86 9.84
N SER A 172 -13.66 13.26 10.36
CA SER A 172 -13.39 14.65 10.76
C SER A 172 -13.23 15.63 9.58
N GLY A 173 -13.14 15.13 8.35
CA GLY A 173 -12.88 15.92 7.14
C GLY A 173 -11.43 16.39 6.97
N LYS A 174 -10.49 15.94 7.82
CA LYS A 174 -9.06 16.28 7.66
C LYS A 174 -8.50 15.75 6.34
N PHE A 175 -8.88 14.53 5.93
CA PHE A 175 -8.50 13.97 4.63
C PHE A 175 -8.90 14.90 3.48
N GLN A 176 -10.17 15.32 3.44
CA GLN A 176 -10.69 16.19 2.39
C GLN A 176 -9.91 17.52 2.32
N LYS A 177 -9.66 18.14 3.47
CA LYS A 177 -8.86 19.37 3.53
C LYS A 177 -7.42 19.14 3.04
N LYS A 178 -6.80 18.04 3.45
CA LYS A 178 -5.41 17.73 3.10
C LYS A 178 -5.26 17.43 1.61
N ILE A 179 -6.11 16.58 1.05
CA ILE A 179 -6.01 16.21 -0.37
C ILE A 179 -6.31 17.40 -1.29
N THR A 180 -7.30 18.23 -0.96
CA THR A 180 -7.59 19.47 -1.70
C THR A 180 -6.44 20.46 -1.60
N SER A 181 -5.89 20.69 -0.40
CA SER A 181 -4.74 21.60 -0.23
C SER A 181 -3.51 21.16 -1.02
N VAL A 182 -3.22 19.86 -1.08
CA VAL A 182 -2.11 19.32 -1.88
C VAL A 182 -2.38 19.47 -3.38
N TYR A 183 -3.60 19.19 -3.82
CA TYR A 183 -4.02 19.37 -5.21
C TYR A 183 -3.88 20.83 -5.67
N GLU A 184 -4.43 21.78 -4.91
CA GLU A 184 -4.35 23.22 -5.23
C GLU A 184 -2.90 23.72 -5.25
N MET A 185 -2.04 23.17 -4.37
CA MET A 185 -0.63 23.49 -4.34
C MET A 185 0.12 23.00 -5.58
N ILE A 186 -0.16 21.78 -6.05
CA ILE A 186 0.62 21.12 -7.11
C ILE A 186 0.08 21.43 -8.51
N ARG A 187 -1.23 21.55 -8.68
CA ARG A 187 -1.89 21.68 -10.00
C ARG A 187 -1.31 22.79 -10.88
N PRO A 188 -1.01 24.02 -10.39
CA PRO A 188 -0.43 25.07 -11.23
C PRO A 188 0.93 24.70 -11.80
N TYR A 189 1.71 23.88 -11.10
CA TYR A 189 3.00 23.40 -11.58
C TYR A 189 2.81 22.31 -12.64
N VAL A 190 1.90 21.36 -12.43
CA VAL A 190 1.57 20.33 -13.44
C VAL A 190 1.11 20.96 -14.76
N LYS A 191 0.26 22.00 -14.69
CA LYS A 191 -0.21 22.73 -15.88
C LYS A 191 0.93 23.35 -16.70
N ASN A 192 2.01 23.76 -16.06
CA ASN A 192 3.11 24.49 -16.68
C ASN A 192 4.36 23.62 -16.90
N ASP A 193 4.31 22.33 -16.53
CA ASP A 193 5.44 21.41 -16.64
C ASP A 193 5.50 20.79 -18.03
N ALA A 194 6.44 21.28 -18.84
CA ALA A 194 6.70 20.77 -20.19
C ALA A 194 7.31 19.36 -20.22
N THR A 195 7.67 18.79 -19.06
CA THR A 195 8.25 17.45 -18.89
C THR A 195 7.31 16.49 -18.18
N ALA A 196 6.06 16.90 -17.93
CA ALA A 196 5.10 16.09 -17.19
C ALA A 196 4.84 14.72 -17.86
N PHE A 197 4.79 13.68 -17.04
CA PHE A 197 4.39 12.32 -17.45
C PHE A 197 2.88 12.20 -17.71
N TYR A 198 2.10 13.15 -17.20
CA TYR A 198 0.65 13.16 -17.27
C TYR A 198 0.17 14.58 -17.58
N THR A 199 -0.89 14.67 -18.36
CA THR A 199 -1.57 15.93 -18.65
C THR A 199 -2.26 16.49 -17.39
N VAL A 200 -2.56 17.79 -17.39
CA VAL A 200 -3.33 18.41 -16.30
C VAL A 200 -4.73 17.79 -16.16
N ASP A 201 -5.34 17.35 -17.25
CA ASP A 201 -6.66 16.69 -17.23
C ASP A 201 -6.57 15.29 -16.59
N GLU A 202 -5.52 14.52 -16.88
CA GLU A 202 -5.25 13.25 -16.21
C GLU A 202 -4.96 13.45 -14.72
N PHE A 203 -4.20 14.48 -14.36
CA PHE A 203 -3.97 14.82 -12.95
C PHE A 203 -5.26 15.19 -12.21
N ASP A 204 -6.13 16.00 -12.83
CA ASP A 204 -7.44 16.35 -12.27
C ASP A 204 -8.35 15.12 -12.11
N LYS A 205 -8.31 14.22 -13.08
CA LYS A 205 -9.05 12.96 -13.04
C LYS A 205 -8.52 12.04 -11.93
N ALA A 206 -7.20 11.91 -11.79
CA ALA A 206 -6.55 11.14 -10.75
C ALA A 206 -6.92 11.68 -9.35
N TYR A 207 -6.90 13.00 -9.16
CA TYR A 207 -7.32 13.64 -7.91
C TYR A 207 -8.76 13.28 -7.51
N ASN A 208 -9.71 13.42 -8.45
CA ASN A 208 -11.12 13.09 -8.19
C ASN A 208 -11.30 11.60 -7.87
N THR A 209 -10.61 10.73 -8.61
CA THR A 209 -10.67 9.28 -8.43
C THR A 209 -10.09 8.86 -7.08
N LEU A 210 -8.91 9.38 -6.71
CA LEU A 210 -8.25 9.09 -5.43
C LEU A 210 -9.09 9.56 -4.24
N GLN A 211 -9.67 10.75 -4.33
CA GLN A 211 -10.57 11.26 -3.28
C GLN A 211 -11.77 10.32 -3.08
N LYS A 212 -12.41 9.89 -4.17
CA LYS A 212 -13.57 9.00 -4.10
C LYS A 212 -13.18 7.60 -3.62
N PHE A 213 -12.06 7.06 -4.10
CA PHE A 213 -11.52 5.77 -3.64
C PHE A 213 -11.30 5.77 -2.13
N CYS A 214 -10.53 6.72 -1.61
CA CYS A 214 -10.23 6.81 -0.18
C CYS A 214 -11.49 6.99 0.67
N SER A 215 -12.47 7.76 0.20
CA SER A 215 -13.73 7.95 0.91
C SER A 215 -14.54 6.65 1.00
N LEU A 216 -14.66 5.92 -0.12
CA LEU A 216 -15.36 4.63 -0.13
C LEU A 216 -14.60 3.56 0.67
N ARG A 217 -13.26 3.57 0.61
CA ARG A 217 -12.40 2.68 1.41
C ARG A 217 -12.60 2.90 2.90
N ALA A 218 -12.63 4.16 3.34
CA ALA A 218 -12.95 4.53 4.72
C ALA A 218 -14.36 4.08 5.14
N GLU A 219 -15.36 4.23 4.26
CA GLU A 219 -16.72 3.74 4.51
C GLU A 219 -16.74 2.20 4.67
N SER A 220 -16.07 1.47 3.79
CA SER A 220 -15.99 0.01 3.87
C SER A 220 -15.31 -0.45 5.16
N ILE A 221 -14.19 0.17 5.53
CA ILE A 221 -13.48 -0.16 6.77
C ILE A 221 -14.35 0.13 7.99
N ARG A 222 -15.09 1.25 8.02
CA ARG A 222 -16.07 1.53 9.09
C ARG A 222 -17.11 0.40 9.20
N LYS A 223 -17.67 -0.05 8.08
CA LYS A 223 -18.62 -1.17 8.04
C LYS A 223 -17.98 -2.50 8.47
N GLN A 224 -16.70 -2.71 8.16
CA GLN A 224 -15.95 -3.89 8.62
C GLN A 224 -15.75 -3.89 10.14
N LEU A 225 -15.37 -2.74 10.72
CA LEU A 225 -15.22 -2.58 12.17
C LEU A 225 -16.55 -2.76 12.92
N ASN A 226 -17.66 -2.34 12.32
CA ASN A 226 -19.00 -2.49 12.88
C ASN A 226 -19.59 -3.91 12.72
N GLY A 227 -18.94 -4.78 11.93
CA GLY A 227 -19.46 -6.12 11.62
C GLY A 227 -20.59 -6.13 10.58
N GLU A 228 -20.84 -5.02 9.87
CA GLU A 228 -21.81 -4.93 8.77
C GLU A 228 -21.28 -5.59 7.49
N ILE A 229 -19.98 -5.49 7.26
CA ILE A 229 -19.23 -6.22 6.22
C ILE A 229 -18.22 -7.12 6.95
N PRO A 230 -18.05 -8.40 6.56
CA PRO A 230 -17.03 -9.23 7.17
C PRO A 230 -15.61 -8.67 6.96
N ALA A 231 -14.80 -8.69 8.02
CA ALA A 231 -13.42 -8.19 7.98
C ALA A 231 -12.42 -9.15 7.30
N THR A 232 -12.86 -10.35 6.89
CA THR A 232 -12.05 -11.38 6.23
C THR A 232 -12.50 -11.60 4.78
N THR A 233 -11.55 -11.96 3.91
CA THR A 233 -11.79 -12.21 2.49
C THR A 233 -12.79 -13.35 2.29
N GLU A 234 -12.69 -14.42 3.07
CA GLU A 234 -13.64 -15.53 3.04
C GLU A 234 -15.04 -15.07 3.47
N GLY A 235 -15.14 -14.29 4.55
CA GLY A 235 -16.42 -13.79 5.04
C GLY A 235 -17.11 -12.90 4.00
N GLN A 236 -16.37 -12.07 3.28
CA GLN A 236 -16.93 -11.19 2.24
C GLN A 236 -17.49 -11.94 1.02
N GLN A 237 -17.15 -13.22 0.85
CA GLN A 237 -17.68 -14.07 -0.23
C GLN A 237 -18.99 -14.78 0.15
N ALA A 238 -19.44 -14.66 1.41
CA ALA A 238 -20.67 -15.29 1.84
C ALA A 238 -21.89 -14.71 1.09
N GLU A 239 -22.88 -15.57 0.86
CA GLU A 239 -24.12 -15.18 0.20
C GLU A 239 -24.84 -14.06 0.97
N GLY A 240 -25.29 -13.03 0.25
CA GLY A 240 -26.02 -11.90 0.83
C GLY A 240 -25.17 -10.76 1.38
N VAL A 241 -23.83 -10.88 1.41
CA VAL A 241 -22.94 -9.78 1.80
C VAL A 241 -23.07 -8.62 0.79
N GLN A 242 -23.35 -7.43 1.30
CA GLN A 242 -23.45 -6.19 0.52
C GLN A 242 -22.19 -5.36 0.71
N LEU A 243 -21.35 -5.31 -0.32
CA LEU A 243 -20.12 -4.52 -0.33
C LEU A 243 -20.41 -3.04 -0.68
N VAL A 244 -19.49 -2.15 -0.31
CA VAL A 244 -19.54 -0.74 -0.76
C VAL A 244 -19.27 -0.68 -2.26
N ASP A 245 -20.22 -0.17 -3.05
CA ASP A 245 -20.08 -0.09 -4.50
C ASP A 245 -19.07 0.99 -4.92
N ALA A 246 -18.06 0.59 -5.68
CA ALA A 246 -17.07 1.46 -6.30
C ALA A 246 -16.92 1.17 -7.81
N GLY A 247 -17.89 0.50 -8.44
CA GLY A 247 -17.79 0.03 -9.83
C GLY A 247 -17.68 1.14 -10.88
N THR A 248 -17.95 2.39 -10.50
CA THR A 248 -17.76 3.57 -11.36
C THR A 248 -16.32 4.09 -11.39
N LEU A 249 -15.48 3.66 -10.45
CA LEU A 249 -14.07 4.05 -10.40
C LEU A 249 -13.21 3.18 -11.30
N LYS A 250 -12.22 3.80 -11.94
CA LYS A 250 -11.16 3.11 -12.68
C LYS A 250 -9.85 3.35 -11.96
N ILE A 251 -9.22 2.30 -11.45
CA ILE A 251 -7.98 2.43 -10.68
C ILE A 251 -6.84 3.00 -11.54
N SER A 252 -6.83 2.65 -12.82
CA SER A 252 -5.88 3.18 -13.80
C SER A 252 -5.93 4.70 -13.97
N ASP A 253 -7.03 5.36 -13.60
CA ASP A 253 -7.12 6.83 -13.60
C ASP A 253 -6.23 7.47 -12.52
N MET A 254 -5.81 6.71 -11.51
CA MET A 254 -4.87 7.16 -10.47
C MET A 254 -3.39 6.91 -10.83
N GLY A 255 -3.11 6.35 -12.02
CA GLY A 255 -1.78 5.93 -12.44
C GLY A 255 -1.62 4.40 -12.42
N SER A 256 -0.53 3.91 -13.03
CA SER A 256 -0.19 2.49 -13.04
C SER A 256 1.30 2.27 -13.20
N GLN A 257 1.78 1.06 -12.89
CA GLN A 257 3.18 0.65 -13.00
C GLN A 257 3.81 0.89 -14.38
N LYS A 258 3.02 0.96 -15.47
CA LYS A 258 3.54 1.22 -16.83
C LYS A 258 3.72 2.70 -17.15
N GLY A 259 3.30 3.61 -16.27
CA GLY A 259 3.48 5.06 -16.40
C GLY A 259 2.72 5.71 -17.58
N GLY A 260 2.47 7.01 -17.47
CA GLY A 260 2.15 7.87 -18.61
C GLY A 260 3.45 8.23 -19.34
N GLY A 261 3.45 8.17 -20.68
CA GLY A 261 4.59 8.62 -21.47
C GLY A 261 4.74 10.15 -21.40
N PRO A 262 5.94 10.70 -21.64
CA PRO A 262 6.12 12.16 -21.70
C PRO A 262 5.09 12.77 -22.64
N VAL A 263 4.35 13.78 -22.18
CA VAL A 263 3.39 14.49 -23.03
C VAL A 263 4.19 15.26 -24.09
N PRO A 264 3.96 15.04 -25.40
CA PRO A 264 4.63 15.82 -26.43
C PRO A 264 4.31 17.29 -26.27
N ASN A 265 5.33 18.14 -26.22
CA ASN A 265 5.14 19.57 -26.10
C ASN A 265 4.50 20.11 -27.40
N GLN A 266 3.30 20.71 -27.32
CA GLN A 266 2.61 21.28 -28.48
C GLN A 266 3.40 22.43 -29.16
N ASP A 267 4.46 22.91 -28.53
CA ASP A 267 5.36 23.93 -29.07
C ASP A 267 6.46 23.38 -29.99
N ASP A 268 6.79 22.08 -29.95
CA ASP A 268 7.84 21.50 -30.80
C ASP A 268 7.41 21.36 -32.27
N ASP A 269 6.11 21.18 -32.53
CA ASP A 269 5.57 21.14 -33.89
C ASP A 269 5.57 22.52 -34.56
N ASN A 270 5.45 23.60 -33.79
CA ASN A 270 5.57 24.97 -34.31
C ASN A 270 7.03 25.33 -34.66
N ILE A 271 8.02 24.78 -33.94
CA ILE A 271 9.44 25.00 -34.24
C ILE A 271 9.88 24.19 -35.48
N LYS A 272 9.35 22.97 -35.69
CA LYS A 272 9.58 22.20 -36.93
C LYS A 272 8.92 22.87 -38.15
N SER A 273 7.69 23.34 -38.02
CA SER A 273 6.96 24.10 -39.04
C SER A 273 7.71 25.36 -39.50
N MET A 274 8.31 26.12 -38.57
CA MET A 274 9.11 27.31 -38.91
C MET A 274 10.45 27.00 -39.60
N LYS A 275 11.06 25.83 -39.34
CA LYS A 275 12.30 25.42 -40.02
C LYS A 275 12.05 24.91 -41.44
N GLU A 276 10.91 24.28 -41.71
CA GLU A 276 10.54 23.84 -43.06
C GLU A 276 10.14 25.00 -43.99
N GLN A 277 9.54 26.07 -43.46
CA GLN A 277 9.21 27.26 -44.25
C GLN A 277 10.44 28.11 -44.63
N LYS A 278 11.53 28.08 -43.85
CA LYS A 278 12.80 28.78 -44.18
C LYS A 278 13.69 28.04 -45.18
N SER A 279 13.36 26.81 -45.55
CA SER A 279 14.09 25.98 -46.52
C SER A 279 13.51 26.08 -47.95
N LYS A 280 12.39 26.80 -48.12
CA LYS A 280 11.68 26.96 -49.42
C LYS A 280 11.56 28.41 -49.88
N GLY A 281 12.36 29.33 -49.34
CA GLY A 281 12.46 30.73 -49.76
C GLY A 281 13.77 31.02 -50.45
#